data_AF-A0A662IV88-F1
#
_entry.id   AF-A0A662IV88-F1
#
_cell.length_a   1.000
_cell.length_b   1.000
_cell.length_c   1.000
_cell.angle_alpha   90.00
_cell.angle_beta   90.00
_cell.angle_gamma   90.00
#
_symmetry.space_group_name_H-M   'P 1'
#
loop_
_entity.id
_entity.type
_entity.pdbx_description
1 polymer ?
#
loop_
_entity_poly.entity_id
_entity_poly.type
_entity_poly.pdbx_seq_one_letter_code
_entity_poly.pdbx_strand_id
1 'polypeptide(L)'
;MLIMAVATQISYKPGLESRWLIEQLDEKFRDAVEKNKHLLQYLYEWLKSGKALPNYYVQLSRDLRGLSEINIIYPVGDPIFIHIYLPSMGERPRYHPIQPELPSDSKPLLDKVEEALAMIIDESFDYESVEEQRKLIEDALDRVIKVDFSL
;
A
#
# COMPACT_ATOMS: atom_id res chain seq x y z
N MET A 1 -14.02 13.17 -30.29
CA MET A 1 -12.98 12.14 -30.06
C MET A 1 -11.78 12.88 -29.48
N LEU A 2 -11.34 12.70 -28.23
CA LEU A 2 -11.54 11.63 -27.25
C LEU A 2 -11.39 12.30 -25.87
N ILE A 3 -12.51 12.50 -25.17
CA ILE A 3 -12.48 12.81 -23.73
C ILE A 3 -12.48 11.45 -23.04
N MET A 4 -11.32 10.94 -22.67
CA MET A 4 -11.21 9.78 -21.77
C MET A 4 -9.93 9.88 -20.93
N ALA A 5 -9.96 10.79 -19.96
CA ALA A 5 -9.17 10.68 -18.74
C ALA A 5 -10.09 11.02 -17.57
N VAL A 6 -11.21 10.30 -17.47
CA VAL A 6 -11.99 10.29 -16.24
C VAL A 6 -11.24 9.37 -15.29
N ALA A 7 -10.59 10.01 -14.32
CA ALA A 7 -10.11 9.40 -13.10
C ALA A 7 -11.21 8.51 -12.54
N THR A 8 -11.08 7.21 -12.81
CA THR A 8 -11.86 6.20 -12.14
C THR A 8 -10.82 5.29 -11.51
N GLN A 9 -10.32 5.70 -10.35
CA GLN A 9 -9.75 4.76 -9.38
C GLN A 9 -10.92 3.89 -8.92
N ILE A 10 -11.32 2.96 -9.79
CA ILE A 10 -12.23 1.89 -9.44
C ILE A 10 -11.42 1.05 -8.47
N SER A 11 -11.87 0.99 -7.23
CA SER A 11 -11.37 0.07 -6.21
C SER A 11 -11.30 -1.34 -6.83
N TYR A 12 -10.11 -1.74 -7.26
CA TYR A 12 -9.91 -3.01 -7.91
C TYR A 12 -10.19 -4.10 -6.90
N LYS A 13 -11.17 -4.95 -7.22
CA LYS A 13 -11.44 -6.18 -6.48
C LYS A 13 -10.67 -7.29 -7.19
N PRO A 14 -9.57 -7.81 -6.62
CA PRO A 14 -8.86 -8.92 -7.22
C PRO A 14 -9.83 -10.10 -7.43
N GLY A 15 -9.89 -10.56 -8.68
CA GLY A 15 -10.81 -11.60 -9.17
C GLY A 15 -10.17 -12.37 -10.33
N LEU A 16 -10.98 -12.86 -11.28
CA LEU A 16 -10.47 -13.64 -12.42
C LEU A 16 -9.41 -12.90 -13.26
N GLU A 17 -9.50 -11.57 -13.32
CA GLU A 17 -8.67 -10.68 -14.15
C GLU A 17 -7.18 -10.64 -13.78
N SER A 18 -6.78 -11.09 -12.57
CA SER A 18 -5.36 -11.19 -12.17
C SER A 18 -4.81 -12.62 -12.13
N ARG A 19 -5.58 -13.63 -12.53
CA ARG A 19 -5.10 -15.03 -12.46
C ARG A 19 -3.82 -15.25 -13.27
N TRP A 20 -3.77 -14.67 -14.48
CA TRP A 20 -2.60 -14.73 -15.35
C TRP A 20 -1.34 -14.12 -14.72
N LEU A 21 -1.50 -13.12 -13.84
CA LEU A 21 -0.40 -12.51 -13.10
C LEU A 21 0.08 -13.44 -12.00
N ILE A 22 -0.84 -13.94 -11.16
CA ILE A 22 -0.52 -14.81 -10.02
C ILE A 22 0.21 -16.09 -10.46
N GLU A 23 -0.16 -16.62 -11.63
CA GLU A 23 0.47 -17.80 -12.24
C GLU A 23 1.94 -17.58 -12.66
N GLN A 24 2.35 -16.34 -12.92
CA GLN A 24 3.74 -15.98 -13.27
C GLN A 24 4.63 -15.70 -12.05
N LEU A 25 4.02 -15.53 -10.86
CA LEU A 25 4.76 -15.23 -9.64
C LEU A 25 5.42 -16.49 -9.08
N ASP A 26 6.63 -16.33 -8.53
CA ASP A 26 7.24 -17.34 -7.68
C ASP A 26 6.45 -17.52 -6.37
N GLU A 27 6.73 -18.60 -5.65
CA GLU A 27 6.02 -18.96 -4.42
C GLU A 27 6.02 -17.84 -3.37
N LYS A 28 7.17 -17.19 -3.15
CA LYS A 28 7.31 -16.14 -2.13
C LYS A 28 6.54 -14.88 -2.51
N PHE A 29 6.58 -14.52 -3.79
CA PHE A 29 5.86 -13.35 -4.27
C PHE A 29 4.35 -13.61 -4.29
N ARG A 30 3.93 -14.82 -4.64
CA ARG A 30 2.54 -15.26 -4.56
C ARG A 30 2.00 -15.15 -3.13
N ASP A 31 2.72 -15.68 -2.15
CA ASP A 31 2.35 -15.56 -0.74
C ASP A 31 2.19 -14.10 -0.29
N ALA A 32 3.09 -13.22 -0.77
CA ALA A 32 3.04 -11.81 -0.44
C ALA A 32 1.79 -11.13 -1.00
N VAL A 33 1.45 -11.36 -2.28
CA VAL A 33 0.28 -10.74 -2.93
C VAL A 33 -1.05 -11.30 -2.41
N GLU A 34 -1.10 -12.57 -2.01
CA GLU A 34 -2.30 -13.18 -1.42
C GLU A 34 -2.64 -12.57 -0.05
N LYS A 35 -1.61 -12.27 0.75
CA LYS A 35 -1.76 -11.57 2.04
C LYS A 35 -2.02 -10.07 1.87
N ASN A 36 -1.57 -9.47 0.77
CA ASN A 36 -1.57 -8.03 0.57
C ASN A 36 -2.27 -7.62 -0.73
N LYS A 37 -3.58 -7.38 -0.66
CA LYS A 37 -4.40 -6.98 -1.83
C LYS A 37 -3.89 -5.72 -2.55
N HIS A 38 -3.37 -4.76 -1.80
CA HIS A 38 -2.83 -3.51 -2.37
C HIS A 38 -1.56 -3.77 -3.20
N LEU A 39 -0.72 -4.75 -2.83
CA LEU A 39 0.44 -5.16 -3.61
C LEU A 39 0.03 -5.83 -4.92
N LEU A 40 -0.98 -6.71 -4.88
CA LEU A 40 -1.55 -7.31 -6.09
C LEU A 40 -2.08 -6.24 -7.05
N GLN A 41 -2.81 -5.26 -6.51
CA GLN A 41 -3.36 -4.18 -7.31
C GLN A 41 -2.25 -3.34 -7.96
N TYR A 42 -1.22 -2.98 -7.18
CA TYR A 42 -0.08 -2.25 -7.70
C TYR A 42 0.60 -2.99 -8.87
N LEU A 43 0.86 -4.28 -8.71
CA LEU A 43 1.49 -5.10 -9.75
C LEU A 43 0.64 -5.22 -11.01
N TYR A 44 -0.67 -5.37 -10.83
CA TYR A 44 -1.60 -5.45 -11.94
C TYR A 44 -1.55 -4.17 -12.79
N GLU A 45 -1.64 -2.99 -12.17
CA GLU A 45 -1.54 -1.71 -12.88
C GLU A 45 -0.15 -1.50 -13.51
N TRP A 46 0.91 -1.91 -12.79
CA TRP A 46 2.28 -1.85 -13.28
C TRP A 46 2.45 -2.60 -14.60
N LEU A 47 2.02 -3.87 -14.63
CA LEU A 47 2.12 -4.71 -15.83
C LEU A 47 1.20 -4.24 -16.96
N LYS A 48 -0.02 -3.80 -16.63
CA LYS A 48 -0.94 -3.21 -17.62
C LYS A 48 -0.35 -1.98 -18.31
N SER A 49 0.53 -1.25 -17.63
CA SER A 49 1.26 -0.12 -18.21
C SER A 49 2.41 -0.53 -19.16
N GLY A 50 2.54 -1.82 -19.48
CA GLY A 50 3.54 -2.36 -20.39
C GLY A 50 4.93 -2.54 -19.79
N LYS A 51 5.05 -2.52 -18.46
CA LYS A 51 6.34 -2.65 -17.76
C LYS A 51 6.63 -4.10 -17.40
N ALA A 52 7.91 -4.45 -17.30
CA ALA A 52 8.34 -5.78 -16.92
C ALA A 52 7.99 -6.11 -15.47
N LEU A 53 7.72 -7.39 -15.20
CA LEU A 53 7.46 -7.90 -13.86
C LEU A 53 8.67 -7.63 -12.95
N PRO A 54 8.49 -6.98 -11.78
CA PRO A 54 9.57 -6.79 -10.82
C PRO A 54 10.01 -8.10 -10.18
N ASN A 55 11.29 -8.23 -9.88
CA ASN A 55 11.80 -9.34 -9.07
C ASN A 55 11.48 -9.12 -7.59
N TYR A 56 11.02 -10.15 -6.89
CA TYR A 56 10.70 -10.06 -5.47
C TYR A 56 11.81 -10.63 -4.59
N TYR A 57 12.22 -9.87 -3.58
CA TYR A 57 13.23 -10.28 -2.62
C TYR A 57 12.72 -10.06 -1.20
N VAL A 58 12.68 -11.13 -0.40
CA VAL A 58 12.27 -11.04 1.02
C VAL A 58 13.32 -10.29 1.86
N GLN A 59 14.59 -10.40 1.49
CA GLN A 59 15.68 -9.62 2.07
C GLN A 59 16.57 -9.08 0.96
N LEU A 60 16.89 -7.80 1.01
CA LEU A 60 17.86 -7.20 0.10
C LEU A 60 19.28 -7.66 0.47
N SER A 61 20.01 -8.24 -0.49
CA SER A 61 21.45 -8.45 -0.34
C SER A 61 22.23 -7.22 -0.81
N ARG A 62 23.45 -7.04 -0.30
CA ARG A 62 24.35 -5.94 -0.72
C ARG A 62 24.75 -6.08 -2.19
N ASP A 63 24.62 -7.27 -2.77
CA ASP A 63 24.98 -7.60 -4.14
C ASP A 63 24.06 -6.93 -5.17
N LEU A 64 22.86 -6.51 -4.74
CA LEU A 64 21.90 -5.80 -5.57
C LEU A 64 22.35 -4.38 -5.97
N ARG A 65 23.40 -3.84 -5.34
CA ARG A 65 23.97 -2.51 -5.69
C ARG A 65 24.62 -2.46 -7.07
N GLY A 66 25.00 -3.61 -7.63
CA GLY A 66 25.70 -3.71 -8.91
C GLY A 66 24.81 -4.06 -10.11
N LEU A 67 23.49 -4.21 -9.92
CA LEU A 67 22.60 -4.60 -11.01
C LEU A 67 22.48 -3.48 -12.03
N SER A 68 22.70 -3.83 -13.31
CA SER A 68 22.55 -2.92 -14.45
C SER A 68 21.10 -2.57 -14.74
N GLU A 69 20.16 -3.43 -14.31
CA GLU A 69 18.72 -3.23 -14.45
C GLU A 69 18.06 -3.37 -13.07
N ILE A 70 17.53 -2.25 -12.57
CA ILE A 70 16.85 -2.17 -11.28
C ILE A 70 15.34 -2.20 -11.56
N ASN A 71 14.68 -3.26 -11.09
CA ASN A 71 13.23 -3.49 -11.12
C ASN A 71 12.87 -4.52 -10.02
N ILE A 72 12.83 -4.07 -8.77
CA ILE A 72 12.87 -4.93 -7.57
C ILE A 72 11.80 -4.50 -6.56
N ILE A 73 11.04 -5.45 -6.04
CA ILE A 73 10.13 -5.25 -4.91
C ILE A 73 10.65 -6.02 -3.69
N TYR A 74 10.61 -5.38 -2.52
CA TYR A 74 10.95 -6.01 -1.24
C TYR A 74 10.10 -5.45 -0.09
N PRO A 75 9.79 -6.25 0.94
CA PRO A 75 9.05 -5.78 2.11
C PRO A 75 9.95 -4.95 3.04
N VAL A 76 9.39 -3.92 3.67
CA VAL A 76 10.07 -3.13 4.73
C VAL A 76 9.36 -3.20 6.09
N GLY A 77 8.16 -3.78 6.11
CA GLY A 77 7.32 -4.06 7.27
C GLY A 77 5.97 -4.57 6.75
N ASP A 78 5.17 -5.25 7.56
CA ASP A 78 3.80 -5.59 7.15
C ASP A 78 2.89 -4.37 7.45
N PRO A 79 2.10 -3.83 6.50
CA PRO A 79 1.84 -4.25 5.12
C PRO A 79 2.48 -3.32 4.06
N ILE A 80 3.77 -3.01 4.17
CA ILE A 80 4.48 -2.01 3.35
C ILE A 80 5.63 -2.64 2.54
N PHE A 81 5.62 -2.37 1.23
CA PHE A 81 6.68 -2.78 0.30
C PHE A 81 7.32 -1.56 -0.35
N ILE A 82 8.55 -1.72 -0.83
CA ILE A 82 9.22 -0.72 -1.68
C ILE A 82 9.49 -1.34 -3.04
N HIS A 83 9.06 -0.64 -4.09
CA HIS A 83 9.47 -0.90 -5.46
C HIS A 83 10.59 0.04 -5.86
N ILE A 84 11.77 -0.54 -6.13
CA ILE A 84 12.90 0.19 -6.72
C ILE A 84 12.94 -0.09 -8.21
N TYR A 85 12.87 0.94 -9.03
CA TYR A 85 12.98 0.79 -10.48
C TYR A 85 13.67 1.98 -11.14
N LEU A 86 14.24 1.75 -12.33
CA LEU A 86 14.72 2.83 -13.21
C LEU A 86 13.59 3.31 -14.12
N PRO A 87 13.20 4.59 -14.07
CA PRO A 87 12.13 5.12 -14.93
C PRO A 87 12.53 5.15 -16.40
N SER A 88 13.81 5.46 -16.66
CA SER A 88 14.42 5.51 -17.98
C SER A 88 15.93 5.29 -17.87
N MET A 89 16.58 5.00 -19.00
CA MET A 89 18.04 4.82 -19.04
C MET A 89 18.76 6.13 -18.64
N GLY A 90 19.66 6.03 -17.67
CA GLY A 90 20.44 7.17 -17.17
C GLY A 90 19.74 8.00 -16.09
N GLU A 91 18.46 7.72 -15.77
CA GLU A 91 17.80 8.31 -14.61
C GLU A 91 18.23 7.63 -13.30
N ARG A 92 18.01 8.32 -12.18
CA ARG A 92 18.23 7.73 -10.86
C ARG A 92 17.12 6.71 -10.54
N PRO A 93 17.44 5.64 -9.80
CA PRO A 93 16.42 4.71 -9.31
C PRO A 93 15.37 5.44 -8.47
N ARG A 94 14.09 5.16 -8.75
CA ARG A 94 12.97 5.61 -7.92
C ARG A 94 12.67 4.55 -6.87
N TYR A 95 12.33 5.02 -5.67
CA TYR A 95 11.86 4.20 -4.57
C TYR A 95 10.40 4.55 -4.34
N HIS A 96 9.51 3.65 -4.71
CA HIS A 96 8.07 3.85 -4.63
C HIS A 96 7.48 2.97 -3.52
N PRO A 97 6.94 3.55 -2.44
CA PRO A 97 6.20 2.80 -1.44
C PRO A 97 4.93 2.22 -2.03
N ILE A 98 4.71 0.93 -1.81
CA ILE A 98 3.47 0.22 -2.11
C ILE A 98 2.84 -0.10 -0.76
N GLN A 99 1.71 0.54 -0.48
CA GLN A 99 1.01 0.47 0.80
C GLN A 99 -0.51 0.49 0.56
N PRO A 100 -1.33 0.12 1.56
CA PRO A 100 -2.76 0.37 1.50
C PRO A 100 -3.03 1.86 1.31
N GLU A 101 -3.88 2.18 0.33
CA GLU A 101 -4.37 3.53 0.08
C GLU A 101 -5.82 3.64 0.54
N LEU A 102 -6.16 4.80 1.10
CA LEU A 102 -7.57 5.13 1.33
C LEU A 102 -8.24 5.40 -0.02
N PRO A 103 -9.52 4.99 -0.20
CA PRO A 103 -10.30 5.37 -1.37
C PRO A 103 -10.27 6.89 -1.59
N SER A 104 -10.27 7.33 -2.86
CA SER A 104 -10.19 8.77 -3.18
C SER A 104 -11.36 9.60 -2.65
N ASP A 105 -12.50 8.97 -2.34
CA ASP A 105 -13.68 9.54 -1.73
C ASP A 105 -13.72 9.43 -0.20
N SER A 106 -12.65 8.92 0.44
CA SER A 106 -12.57 8.78 1.89
C SER A 106 -12.31 10.09 2.63
N LYS A 107 -11.91 11.17 1.92
CA LYS A 107 -11.52 12.43 2.56
C LYS A 107 -12.60 12.99 3.50
N PRO A 108 -13.88 13.08 3.11
CA PRO A 108 -14.93 13.54 4.02
C PRO A 108 -15.15 12.64 5.24
N LEU A 109 -14.83 11.34 5.13
CA LEU A 109 -14.88 10.43 6.28
C LEU A 109 -13.68 10.68 7.21
N LEU A 110 -12.49 10.86 6.66
CA LEU A 110 -11.29 11.17 7.43
C LEU A 110 -11.46 12.48 8.21
N ASP A 111 -11.95 13.53 7.55
CA ASP A 111 -12.22 14.83 8.19
C ASP A 111 -13.18 14.67 9.38
N LYS A 112 -14.21 13.84 9.26
CA LYS A 112 -15.17 13.55 10.36
C LYS A 112 -14.55 12.77 11.50
N VAL A 113 -13.67 11.81 11.20
CA VAL A 113 -12.94 11.05 12.22
C VAL A 113 -12.03 11.99 13.00
N GLU A 114 -11.30 12.87 12.31
CA GLU A 114 -10.42 13.87 12.94
C GLU A 114 -11.22 14.84 13.83
N GLU A 115 -12.36 15.34 13.35
CA GLU A 115 -13.25 16.20 14.14
C GLU A 115 -13.77 15.47 15.40
N ALA A 116 -14.22 14.22 15.26
CA ALA A 116 -14.70 13.44 16.39
C ALA A 116 -13.59 13.14 17.43
N LEU A 117 -12.37 12.85 16.98
CA LEU A 117 -11.22 12.67 17.86
C LEU A 117 -10.89 13.96 18.62
N ALA A 118 -10.91 15.11 17.94
CA ALA A 118 -10.67 16.41 18.57
C ALA A 118 -11.69 16.78 19.65
N MET A 119 -12.90 16.22 19.60
CA MET A 119 -13.92 16.40 20.65
C MET A 119 -13.70 15.51 21.89
N ILE A 120 -12.87 14.47 21.79
CA ILE A 120 -12.66 13.48 22.86
C ILE A 120 -11.29 13.65 23.52
N ILE A 121 -10.28 14.05 22.74
CA ILE A 121 -8.93 14.28 23.26
C ILE A 121 -8.92 15.61 24.00
N ASP A 122 -8.71 15.56 25.31
CA ASP A 122 -8.61 16.71 26.20
C ASP A 122 -7.35 16.64 27.08
N GLU A 123 -7.25 17.51 28.07
CA GLU A 123 -6.11 17.58 29.01
C GLU A 123 -5.93 16.31 29.86
N SER A 124 -6.92 15.39 29.88
CA SER A 124 -6.83 14.11 30.59
C SER A 124 -6.11 13.02 29.81
N PHE A 125 -5.82 13.23 28.52
CA PHE A 125 -4.99 12.35 27.70
C PHE A 125 -3.50 12.55 28.01
N ASP A 126 -3.10 12.22 29.24
CA ASP A 126 -1.72 12.23 29.70
C ASP A 126 -1.08 10.86 29.56
N TYR A 127 0.22 10.81 29.26
CA TYR A 127 0.95 9.56 29.04
C TYR A 127 2.43 9.72 29.38
N GLU A 128 3.03 8.67 29.93
CA GLU A 128 4.44 8.65 30.31
C GLU A 128 5.31 7.82 29.35
N SER A 129 4.68 7.12 28.40
CA SER A 129 5.39 6.26 27.43
C SER A 129 4.72 6.22 26.06
N VAL A 130 5.49 5.81 25.05
CA VAL A 130 4.99 5.61 23.68
C VAL A 130 3.90 4.53 23.62
N GLU A 131 4.00 3.49 24.45
CA GLU A 131 2.99 2.42 24.48
C GLU A 131 1.66 2.90 25.11
N GLU A 132 1.74 3.72 26.16
CA GLU A 132 0.55 4.33 26.76
C GLU A 132 -0.11 5.33 25.81
N GLN A 133 0.69 6.15 25.13
CA GLN A 133 0.21 7.05 24.09
C GLN A 133 -0.52 6.28 22.98
N ARG A 134 0.08 5.18 22.49
CA ARG A 134 -0.50 4.30 21.48
C ARG A 134 -1.88 3.81 21.92
N LYS A 135 -1.97 3.29 23.14
CA LYS A 135 -3.21 2.77 23.71
C LYS A 135 -4.30 3.84 23.85
N LEU A 136 -3.96 5.04 24.30
CA LEU A 136 -4.93 6.14 24.41
C LEU A 136 -5.51 6.52 23.04
N ILE A 137 -4.67 6.57 22.01
CA ILE A 137 -5.10 6.87 20.64
C ILE A 137 -6.01 5.74 20.11
N GLU A 138 -5.64 4.48 20.34
CA GLU A 138 -6.48 3.33 19.97
C GLU A 138 -7.85 3.38 20.66
N ASP A 139 -7.88 3.63 21.97
CA ASP A 139 -9.12 3.76 22.76
C ASP A 139 -9.99 4.94 22.27
N ALA A 140 -9.37 6.04 21.83
CA ALA A 140 -10.09 7.17 21.26
C ALA A 140 -10.70 6.82 19.90
N LEU A 141 -9.94 6.14 19.04
CA LEU A 141 -10.40 5.68 17.72
C LEU A 141 -11.58 4.71 17.85
N ASP A 142 -11.53 3.75 18.78
CA ASP A 142 -12.60 2.78 19.02
C ASP A 142 -13.91 3.42 19.50
N ARG A 143 -13.84 4.60 20.13
CA ARG A 143 -15.03 5.37 20.53
C ARG A 143 -15.69 6.07 19.34
N VAL A 144 -14.92 6.49 18.35
CA VAL A 144 -15.41 7.28 17.21
C VAL A 144 -15.73 6.44 15.97
N ILE A 145 -15.06 5.29 15.81
CA ILE A 145 -15.20 4.42 14.65
C ILE A 145 -15.93 3.14 15.04
N LYS A 146 -16.90 2.73 14.22
CA LYS A 146 -17.46 1.39 14.23
C LYS A 146 -17.20 0.74 12.90
N VAL A 147 -16.53 -0.42 12.94
CA VAL A 147 -16.31 -1.22 11.74
C VAL A 147 -17.47 -2.19 11.58
N ASP A 148 -18.18 -2.06 10.47
CA ASP A 148 -19.25 -2.98 10.09
C ASP A 148 -18.70 -4.00 9.09
N PHE A 149 -18.69 -5.27 9.48
CA PHE A 149 -18.23 -6.39 8.66
C PHE A 149 -19.37 -7.12 7.91
N SER A 150 -20.60 -6.59 7.96
CA SER A 150 -21.79 -7.22 7.36
C SER A 150 -22.01 -6.93 5.87
N LEU A 151 -21.07 -6.23 5.22
CA LEU A 151 -21.10 -5.83 3.80
C LEU A 151 -20.24 -6.71 2.89
#